data_AF-A0A8D8DA79-F1
#
_entry.id   AF-A0A8D8DA79-F1
#
_cell.length_a   1.000
_cell.length_b   1.000
_cell.length_c   1.000
_cell.angle_alpha   90.00
_cell.angle_beta   90.00
_cell.angle_gamma   90.00
#
_symmetry.space_group_name_H-M   'P 1'
#
loop_
_entity.id
_entity.type
_entity.pdbx_description
1 polymer ?
#
loop_
_entity_poly.entity_id
_entity_poly.type
_entity_poly.pdbx_seq_one_letter_code
_entity_poly.pdbx_strand_id
1 'polypeptide(L)'
;VLPTLTKPPPDILALFSVEDAHHGKRLNSIHSNGGTETRERPHTLADYSLDHFRPPPKRTMSKALSTLSSKRGGDELWRYSRDPLKQPLLKKLLAKEELAEEACLAFIAIMKYMGDLPSKRPRIGNEVTDHIYDGPLKHEILRDEIYCQLMKQLTENRNRVSEECG
;
A
#
# COMPACT_ATOMS: atom_id res chain seq x y z
N VAL A 1 20.53 2.28 5.78
CA VAL A 1 20.71 1.41 6.96
C VAL A 1 19.46 1.58 7.80
N LEU A 2 18.69 0.51 7.98
CA LEU A 2 17.50 0.53 8.83
C LEU A 2 17.92 0.34 10.29
N PRO A 3 17.29 1.03 11.26
CA PRO A 3 17.56 0.79 12.67
C PRO A 3 17.10 -0.61 13.05
N THR A 4 17.98 -1.40 13.67
CA THR A 4 17.62 -2.72 14.23
C THR A 4 17.63 -2.66 15.75
N LEU A 5 16.70 -3.37 16.38
CA LEU A 5 16.61 -3.46 17.85
C LEU A 5 17.69 -4.37 18.46
N THR A 6 18.41 -5.12 17.63
CA THR A 6 19.49 -6.04 18.04
C THR A 6 20.67 -5.95 17.08
N LYS A 7 21.87 -6.32 17.56
CA LYS A 7 23.09 -6.35 16.75
C LYS A 7 22.92 -7.42 15.64
N PRO A 8 23.09 -7.06 14.36
CA PRO A 8 23.01 -8.02 13.27
C PRO A 8 24.06 -9.14 13.42
N PRO A 9 23.77 -10.37 12.96
CA PRO A 9 24.73 -11.47 12.94
C PRO A 9 26.02 -11.10 12.18
N PRO A 10 27.17 -11.72 12.52
CA PRO A 10 28.47 -11.43 11.89
C PRO A 10 28.45 -11.54 10.37
N ASP A 11 27.71 -12.51 9.84
CA ASP A 11 27.59 -12.76 8.39
C ASP A 11 26.93 -11.58 7.66
N ILE A 12 25.97 -10.90 8.29
CA ILE A 12 25.34 -9.69 7.74
C ILE A 12 26.31 -8.51 7.78
N LEU A 13 27.14 -8.40 8.82
CA LEU A 13 28.15 -7.34 8.93
C LEU A 13 29.31 -7.54 7.94
N ALA A 14 29.63 -8.80 7.61
CA ALA A 14 30.65 -9.14 6.62
C ALA A 14 30.27 -8.65 5.22
N LEU A 15 28.98 -8.64 4.86
CA LEU A 15 28.49 -8.06 3.59
C LEU A 15 28.89 -6.59 3.42
N PHE A 16 29.07 -5.84 4.52
CA PHE A 16 29.48 -4.44 4.48
C PHE A 16 30.99 -4.23 4.63
N SER A 17 31.74 -5.27 5.01
CA SER A 17 33.18 -5.15 5.31
C SER A 17 34.08 -5.49 4.12
N VAL A 18 33.53 -6.02 3.02
CA VAL A 18 34.34 -6.52 1.88
C VAL A 18 34.29 -5.60 0.65
N GLU A 19 33.56 -4.48 0.68
CA GLU A 19 33.56 -3.51 -0.43
C GLU A 19 33.98 -2.12 0.03
N ASP A 20 35.22 -1.79 -0.32
CA ASP A 20 35.79 -0.44 -0.28
C ASP A 20 34.85 0.58 -0.94
N ALA A 21 34.21 1.39 -0.11
CA ALA A 21 34.15 2.86 -0.10
C ALA A 21 33.92 3.70 -1.39
N HIS A 22 33.71 3.15 -2.59
CA HIS A 22 33.67 3.95 -3.81
C HIS A 22 32.67 3.53 -4.89
N HIS A 23 31.46 3.06 -4.58
CA HIS A 23 30.40 3.01 -5.59
C HIS A 23 29.04 3.44 -5.03
N GLY A 24 28.88 4.77 -4.89
CA GLY A 24 27.56 5.38 -4.89
C GLY A 24 26.84 5.03 -6.18
N LYS A 25 25.83 4.16 -6.06
CA LYS A 25 24.80 3.85 -7.05
C LYS A 25 25.34 3.40 -8.42
N ARG A 26 25.54 2.08 -8.60
CA ARG A 26 25.10 1.26 -9.76
C ARG A 26 25.87 -0.08 -9.82
N LEU A 27 25.29 -1.15 -9.28
CA LEU A 27 25.42 -2.54 -9.75
C LEU A 27 24.41 -3.36 -8.91
N ASN A 28 23.54 -4.20 -9.47
CA ASN A 28 23.94 -5.48 -10.03
C ASN A 28 23.10 -5.88 -11.25
N SER A 29 23.77 -5.83 -12.41
CA SER A 29 23.81 -6.98 -13.31
C SER A 29 25.22 -7.53 -13.22
N ILE A 30 25.36 -8.79 -12.80
CA ILE A 30 26.23 -9.84 -13.39
C ILE A 30 25.95 -11.14 -12.62
N HIS A 31 25.73 -12.19 -13.41
CA HIS A 31 25.12 -13.48 -13.09
C HIS A 31 26.15 -14.55 -12.71
N SER A 32 25.72 -15.63 -12.02
CA SER A 32 25.77 -17.03 -12.52
C SER A 32 25.43 -18.08 -11.45
N ASN A 33 24.26 -18.73 -11.55
CA ASN A 33 24.15 -20.18 -11.82
C ASN A 33 22.70 -20.69 -11.72
N GLY A 34 22.20 -21.24 -12.84
CA GLY A 34 21.34 -22.43 -12.84
C GLY A 34 19.95 -22.34 -12.20
N GLY A 35 19.05 -21.57 -12.79
CA GLY A 35 17.61 -21.69 -12.58
C GLY A 35 16.86 -20.75 -13.50
N THR A 36 15.86 -21.24 -14.22
CA THR A 36 14.89 -20.41 -14.95
C THR A 36 14.05 -19.64 -13.92
N GLU A 37 14.61 -18.62 -13.28
CA GLU A 37 13.81 -17.65 -12.56
C GLU A 37 13.12 -16.79 -13.61
N THR A 38 11.89 -17.18 -13.95
CA THR A 38 10.90 -16.23 -14.44
C THR A 38 10.98 -15.02 -13.53
N ARG A 39 11.29 -13.82 -14.05
CA ARG A 39 11.19 -12.57 -13.28
C ARG A 39 9.83 -12.59 -12.59
N GLU A 40 9.79 -12.94 -11.31
CA GLU A 40 8.53 -13.04 -10.59
C GLU A 40 7.91 -11.66 -10.63
N ARG A 41 6.66 -11.60 -11.07
CA ARG A 41 5.91 -10.35 -11.03
C ARG A 41 5.87 -9.90 -9.57
N PRO A 42 5.97 -8.59 -9.28
CA PRO A 42 5.86 -8.11 -7.92
C PRO A 42 4.60 -8.66 -7.25
N HIS A 43 4.72 -9.15 -6.02
CA HIS A 43 3.59 -9.67 -5.28
C HIS A 43 2.53 -8.59 -5.07
N THR A 44 1.26 -8.95 -5.24
CA THR A 44 0.12 -8.03 -5.08
C THR A 44 -0.88 -8.60 -4.07
N LEU A 45 -1.84 -7.78 -3.65
CA LEU A 45 -2.95 -8.24 -2.81
C LEU A 45 -4.06 -8.96 -3.60
N ALA A 46 -3.85 -9.27 -4.88
CA ALA A 46 -4.88 -9.87 -5.72
C ALA A 46 -5.45 -11.17 -5.12
N ASP A 47 -4.60 -12.14 -4.80
CA ASP A 47 -5.04 -13.42 -4.23
C ASP A 47 -5.60 -13.25 -2.82
N TYR A 48 -4.94 -12.45 -1.98
CA TYR A 48 -5.41 -12.15 -0.62
C TYR A 48 -6.81 -11.52 -0.61
N SER A 49 -7.11 -10.67 -1.59
CA SER A 49 -8.38 -9.94 -1.69
C SER A 49 -9.57 -10.87 -1.95
N LEU A 50 -9.38 -12.00 -2.61
CA LEU A 50 -10.45 -12.96 -2.91
C LEU A 50 -11.13 -13.46 -1.63
N ASP A 51 -10.32 -13.71 -0.60
CA ASP A 51 -10.81 -14.25 0.66
C ASP A 51 -11.10 -13.18 1.71
N HIS A 52 -10.37 -12.06 1.72
CA HIS A 52 -10.40 -11.12 2.84
C HIS A 52 -11.12 -9.81 2.54
N PHE A 53 -11.17 -9.39 1.27
CA PHE A 53 -11.76 -8.10 0.93
C PHE A 53 -13.29 -8.20 0.81
N ARG A 54 -13.95 -7.07 0.97
CA ARG A 54 -15.37 -6.96 0.66
C ARG A 54 -15.61 -7.16 -0.84
N PRO A 55 -16.77 -7.70 -1.24
CA PRO A 55 -17.12 -7.77 -2.64
C PRO A 55 -17.24 -6.35 -3.23
N PRO A 56 -16.84 -6.14 -4.50
CA PRO A 56 -17.05 -4.86 -5.16
C PRO A 56 -18.55 -4.52 -5.20
N PRO A 57 -18.92 -3.22 -5.18
CA PRO A 57 -20.31 -2.81 -5.19
C PRO A 57 -21.05 -3.43 -6.38
N LYS A 58 -22.17 -4.12 -6.13
CA LYS A 58 -23.01 -4.67 -7.21
C LYS A 58 -23.56 -3.52 -8.05
N ARG A 59 -23.06 -3.37 -9.28
CA ARG A 59 -23.60 -2.41 -10.24
C ARG A 59 -25.05 -2.78 -10.56
N THR A 60 -26.00 -1.94 -10.17
CA THR A 60 -27.36 -1.99 -10.74
C THR A 60 -27.24 -1.61 -12.21
N MET A 61 -27.38 -2.59 -13.10
CA MET A 61 -27.14 -2.43 -14.54
C MET A 61 -28.25 -1.60 -15.21
N SER A 62 -28.10 -0.28 -15.26
CA SER A 62 -28.75 0.52 -16.31
C SER A 62 -27.95 0.34 -17.60
N LYS A 63 -28.41 -0.54 -18.49
CA LYS A 63 -27.74 -0.98 -19.73
C LYS A 63 -27.50 0.12 -20.78
N ALA A 64 -27.81 1.39 -20.53
CA ALA A 64 -27.87 2.42 -21.57
C ALA A 64 -26.66 3.37 -21.68
N LEU A 65 -25.72 3.40 -20.72
CA LEU A 65 -24.64 4.41 -20.75
C LEU A 65 -23.27 3.96 -20.21
N SER A 66 -22.89 2.69 -20.42
CA SER A 66 -21.52 2.25 -20.12
C SER A 66 -20.57 2.65 -21.25
N THR A 67 -20.15 3.92 -21.27
CA THR A 67 -19.02 4.34 -22.09
C THR A 67 -17.73 3.65 -21.62
N LEU A 68 -16.78 3.52 -22.55
CA LEU A 68 -15.61 2.64 -22.55
C LEU A 68 -14.59 2.81 -21.39
N SER A 69 -14.87 3.63 -20.38
CA SER A 69 -13.97 3.93 -19.25
C SER A 69 -14.11 2.99 -18.05
N SER A 70 -15.22 2.27 -17.90
CA SER A 70 -15.53 1.50 -16.68
C SER A 70 -15.09 0.02 -16.73
N LYS A 71 -14.45 -0.42 -17.82
CA LYS A 71 -14.09 -1.84 -18.04
C LYS A 71 -12.65 -2.21 -17.64
N ARG A 72 -11.86 -1.25 -17.14
CA ARG A 72 -10.45 -1.43 -16.78
C ARG A 72 -10.18 -0.86 -15.39
N GLY A 73 -10.58 -1.61 -14.37
CA GLY A 73 -9.88 -1.52 -13.09
C GLY A 73 -10.56 -0.84 -11.91
N GLY A 74 -11.82 -0.41 -12.04
CA GLY A 74 -12.60 0.13 -10.92
C GLY A 74 -13.11 -0.92 -9.92
N ASP A 75 -13.05 -2.20 -10.29
CA ASP A 75 -13.60 -3.30 -9.47
C ASP A 75 -12.52 -4.01 -8.63
N GLU A 76 -11.24 -3.76 -8.91
CA GLU A 76 -10.11 -4.40 -8.22
C GLU A 76 -9.67 -3.57 -7.02
N LEU A 77 -10.27 -3.84 -5.87
CA LEU A 77 -10.03 -3.12 -4.61
C LEU A 77 -8.58 -3.21 -4.11
N TRP A 78 -7.76 -4.13 -4.64
CA TRP A 78 -6.38 -4.38 -4.24
C TRP A 78 -5.33 -3.50 -4.96
N ARG A 79 -5.72 -2.75 -5.99
CA ARG A 79 -4.81 -1.89 -6.78
C ARG A 79 -4.98 -0.40 -6.47
N TYR A 80 -3.96 0.42 -6.72
CA TYR A 80 -4.00 1.88 -6.62
C TYR A 80 -5.30 2.48 -7.18
N SER A 81 -5.86 3.43 -6.44
CA SER A 81 -7.01 4.24 -6.85
C SER A 81 -6.80 5.70 -6.46
N ARG A 82 -7.39 6.60 -7.26
CA ARG A 82 -7.48 8.03 -6.96
C ARG A 82 -8.74 8.40 -6.19
N ASP A 83 -9.66 7.46 -6.04
CA ASP A 83 -10.93 7.67 -5.36
C ASP A 83 -10.82 7.24 -3.89
N PRO A 84 -11.29 8.08 -2.94
CA PRO A 84 -11.39 7.71 -1.54
C PRO A 84 -12.26 6.46 -1.32
N LEU A 85 -11.89 5.64 -0.33
CA LEU A 85 -12.72 4.53 0.11
C LEU A 85 -13.97 5.05 0.81
N LYS A 86 -15.11 4.44 0.46
CA LYS A 86 -16.42 4.66 1.13
C LYS A 86 -16.73 3.59 2.18
N GLN A 87 -15.97 2.51 2.17
CA GLN A 87 -16.07 1.35 3.04
C GLN A 87 -14.68 0.71 3.14
N PRO A 88 -14.34 0.07 4.27
CA PRO A 88 -13.05 -0.59 4.47
C PRO A 88 -12.80 -1.66 3.41
N LEU A 89 -11.53 -2.00 3.18
CA LEU A 89 -11.15 -3.09 2.29
C LEU A 89 -11.58 -4.43 2.87
N LEU A 90 -11.30 -4.68 4.15
CA LEU A 90 -11.51 -5.97 4.79
C LEU A 90 -12.96 -6.20 5.18
N LYS A 91 -13.51 -7.34 4.76
CA LYS A 91 -14.91 -7.72 5.04
C LYS A 91 -15.22 -7.83 6.54
N LYS A 92 -14.21 -8.13 7.38
CA LYS A 92 -14.34 -8.24 8.84
C LYS A 92 -14.71 -6.92 9.55
N LEU A 93 -14.50 -5.79 8.88
CA LEU A 93 -14.82 -4.46 9.41
C LEU A 93 -16.21 -3.96 8.99
N LEU A 94 -16.88 -4.59 8.02
CA LEU A 94 -18.15 -4.09 7.47
C LEU A 94 -19.30 -3.99 8.50
N ALA A 95 -19.30 -4.87 9.51
CA ALA A 95 -20.32 -4.87 10.56
C ALA A 95 -19.94 -3.99 11.76
N LYS A 96 -18.85 -3.23 11.69
CA LYS A 96 -18.30 -2.42 12.78
C LYS A 96 -18.23 -0.97 12.34
N GLU A 97 -19.35 -0.26 12.44
CA GLU A 97 -19.54 1.07 11.85
C GLU A 97 -18.45 2.08 12.25
N GLU A 98 -18.16 2.21 13.55
CA GLU A 98 -17.12 3.12 14.06
C GLU A 98 -15.73 2.79 13.48
N LEU A 99 -15.35 1.52 13.47
CA LEU A 99 -14.06 1.08 12.92
C LEU A 99 -14.00 1.17 11.39
N ALA A 100 -15.13 0.98 10.71
CA ALA A 100 -15.25 1.15 9.28
C ALA A 100 -15.09 2.62 8.86
N GLU A 101 -15.66 3.54 9.63
CA GLU A 101 -15.47 4.98 9.46
C GLU A 101 -14.01 5.36 9.70
N GLU A 102 -13.41 4.89 10.79
CA GLU A 102 -12.01 5.15 11.13
C GLU A 102 -11.06 4.64 10.03
N ALA A 103 -11.31 3.45 9.48
CA ALA A 103 -10.56 2.92 8.34
C ALA A 103 -10.67 3.81 7.08
N CYS A 104 -11.84 4.39 6.80
CA CYS A 104 -12.03 5.29 5.66
C CYS A 104 -11.33 6.63 5.88
N LEU A 105 -11.35 7.16 7.10
CA LEU A 105 -10.62 8.38 7.47
C LEU A 105 -9.10 8.18 7.36
N ALA A 106 -8.58 7.04 7.82
CA ALA A 106 -7.18 6.68 7.66
C ALA A 106 -6.77 6.59 6.18
N PHE A 107 -7.62 6.03 5.32
CA PHE A 107 -7.35 6.00 3.88
C PHE A 107 -7.24 7.40 3.27
N ILE A 108 -8.12 8.33 3.67
CA ILE A 108 -8.02 9.74 3.25
C ILE A 108 -6.71 10.36 3.75
N ALA A 109 -6.27 10.03 4.96
CA ALA A 109 -5.00 10.49 5.51
C ALA A 109 -3.80 9.92 4.72
N ILE A 110 -3.81 8.63 4.35
CA ILE A 110 -2.83 8.01 3.46
C ILE A 110 -2.75 8.77 2.13
N MET A 111 -3.90 9.02 1.48
CA MET A 111 -3.92 9.75 0.21
C MET A 111 -3.39 11.18 0.33
N LYS A 112 -3.66 11.89 1.44
CA LYS A 112 -3.07 13.21 1.72
C LYS A 112 -1.57 13.13 2.00
N TYR A 113 -1.11 12.06 2.65
CA TYR A 113 0.30 11.81 2.90
C TYR A 113 1.07 11.56 1.60
N MET A 114 0.51 10.74 0.71
CA MET A 114 1.07 10.45 -0.62
C MET A 114 0.87 11.59 -1.63
N GLY A 115 0.12 12.64 -1.28
CA GLY A 115 -0.13 13.78 -2.16
C GLY A 115 -1.15 13.52 -3.27
N ASP A 116 -1.91 12.42 -3.18
CA ASP A 116 -3.00 12.09 -4.11
C ASP A 116 -4.29 12.89 -3.82
N LEU A 117 -4.42 13.46 -2.61
CA LEU A 117 -5.49 14.38 -2.25
C LEU A 117 -4.93 15.73 -1.77
N PRO A 118 -5.61 16.84 -2.09
CA PRO A 118 -5.23 18.15 -1.58
C PRO A 118 -5.39 18.21 -0.06
N SER A 119 -4.41 18.79 0.62
CA SER A 119 -4.51 19.17 2.03
C SER A 119 -4.85 20.65 2.14
N LYS A 120 -5.86 21.00 2.96
CA LYS A 120 -6.23 22.41 3.23
C LYS A 120 -5.17 23.15 4.05
N ARG A 121 -4.29 22.42 4.73
CA ARG A 121 -3.24 22.97 5.59
C ARG A 121 -1.87 22.46 5.12
N PRO A 122 -0.81 23.28 5.25
CA PRO A 122 0.55 22.79 5.08
C PRO A 122 0.78 21.58 5.99
N ARG A 123 1.56 20.60 5.53
CA ARG A 123 1.98 19.50 6.40
C ARG A 123 2.92 20.06 7.46
N ILE A 124 2.51 19.96 8.72
CA ILE A 124 3.30 20.37 9.88
C ILE A 124 3.46 19.15 10.78
N GLY A 125 4.70 18.80 11.12
CA GLY A 125 5.00 17.67 12.01
C GLY A 125 4.43 16.33 11.52
N ASN A 126 3.84 15.59 12.45
CA ASN A 126 3.30 14.24 12.29
C ASN A 126 1.76 14.19 12.21
N GLU A 127 1.07 15.34 12.04
CA GLU A 127 -0.39 15.39 12.11
C GLU A 127 -1.07 14.39 11.15
N VAL A 128 -0.57 14.25 9.92
CA VAL A 128 -1.18 13.33 8.95
C VAL A 128 -0.93 11.87 9.33
N THR A 129 0.27 11.54 9.80
CA THR A 129 0.61 10.17 10.21
C THR A 129 -0.14 9.76 11.47
N ASP A 130 -0.41 10.69 12.38
CA ASP A 130 -1.22 10.42 13.57
C ASP A 130 -2.64 9.97 13.15
N HIS A 131 -3.25 10.61 12.14
CA HIS A 131 -4.55 10.18 11.61
C HIS A 131 -4.50 8.81 10.89
N ILE A 132 -3.34 8.36 10.42
CA ILE A 132 -3.18 7.02 9.82
C ILE A 132 -3.08 5.95 10.91
N TYR A 133 -2.37 6.25 12.01
CA TYR A 133 -1.96 5.24 12.99
C TYR A 133 -2.72 5.27 14.33
N ASP A 134 -3.47 6.32 14.65
CA ASP A 134 -4.22 6.43 15.91
C ASP A 134 -5.19 5.24 16.11
N GLY A 135 -5.94 4.89 15.06
CA GLY A 135 -6.85 3.75 15.05
C GLY A 135 -6.18 2.37 15.27
N PRO A 136 -5.23 1.93 14.42
CA PRO A 136 -4.57 0.63 14.59
C PRO A 136 -3.72 0.49 15.88
N LEU A 137 -3.32 1.60 16.51
CA LEU A 137 -2.68 1.60 17.82
C LEU A 137 -3.67 1.26 18.95
N LYS A 138 -4.94 1.69 18.83
CA LYS A 138 -6.01 1.42 19.79
C LYS A 138 -6.74 0.10 19.50
N HIS A 139 -6.89 -0.24 18.23
CA HIS A 139 -7.72 -1.35 17.76
C HIS A 139 -6.92 -2.25 16.82
N GLU A 140 -6.46 -3.39 17.34
CA GLU A 140 -5.65 -4.35 16.58
C GLU A 140 -6.30 -4.79 15.26
N ILE A 141 -7.63 -4.88 15.22
CA ILE A 141 -8.36 -5.28 14.00
C ILE A 141 -8.16 -4.32 12.81
N LEU A 142 -7.77 -3.06 13.06
CA LEU A 142 -7.47 -2.07 12.02
C LEU A 142 -6.06 -2.22 11.44
N ARG A 143 -5.15 -2.95 12.08
CA ARG A 143 -3.76 -3.06 11.62
C ARG A 143 -3.66 -3.63 10.21
N ASP A 144 -4.31 -4.78 9.98
CA ASP A 144 -4.34 -5.40 8.65
C ASP A 144 -4.99 -4.51 7.60
N GLU A 145 -6.00 -3.73 8.01
CA GLU A 145 -6.71 -2.81 7.11
C GLU A 145 -5.75 -1.70 6.64
N ILE A 146 -4.98 -1.09 7.54
CA ILE A 146 -4.00 -0.07 7.19
C ILE A 146 -2.88 -0.64 6.31
N TYR A 147 -2.37 -1.84 6.61
CA TYR A 147 -1.42 -2.52 5.72
C TYR A 147 -1.99 -2.75 4.33
N CYS A 148 -3.24 -3.23 4.23
CA CYS A 148 -3.91 -3.44 2.95
C CYS A 148 -4.07 -2.14 2.18
N GLN A 149 -4.44 -1.04 2.85
CA GLN A 149 -4.60 0.27 2.24
C GLN A 149 -3.28 0.84 1.70
N LEU A 150 -2.18 0.72 2.44
CA LEU A 150 -0.85 1.15 2.00
C LEU A 150 -0.38 0.31 0.79
N MET A 151 -0.42 -1.01 0.91
CA MET A 151 -0.03 -1.92 -0.18
C MET A 151 -0.87 -1.68 -1.44
N LYS A 152 -2.18 -1.44 -1.29
CA LYS A 152 -3.05 -1.06 -2.38
C LYS A 152 -2.55 0.21 -3.08
N GLN A 153 -2.21 1.27 -2.35
CA GLN A 153 -1.75 2.53 -2.96
C GLN A 153 -0.33 2.45 -3.54
N LEU A 154 0.47 1.45 -3.17
CA LEU A 154 1.76 1.14 -3.81
C LEU A 154 1.60 0.26 -5.06
N THR A 155 0.59 -0.61 -5.08
CA THR A 155 0.39 -1.58 -6.16
C THR A 155 -0.06 -0.89 -7.45
N GLU A 156 0.78 -0.97 -8.48
CA GLU A 156 0.60 -0.35 -9.81
C GLU A 156 0.40 1.18 -9.77
N ASN A 157 1.01 1.85 -8.79
CA ASN A 157 1.03 3.31 -8.74
C ASN A 157 1.97 3.87 -9.81
N ARG A 158 1.44 4.72 -10.70
CA ARG A 158 2.24 5.35 -11.77
C ARG A 158 2.83 6.69 -11.37
N ASN A 159 2.39 7.25 -10.25
CA ASN A 159 2.89 8.51 -9.73
C ASN A 159 4.06 8.26 -8.79
N ARG A 160 5.29 8.43 -9.30
CA ARG A 160 6.52 8.19 -8.53
C ARG A 160 6.60 8.96 -7.22
N VAL A 161 6.10 10.21 -7.19
CA VAL A 161 6.14 11.03 -5.97
C VAL A 161 5.19 10.45 -4.90
N SER A 162 4.02 9.97 -5.33
CA SER A 162 3.06 9.31 -4.44
C SER A 162 3.61 7.97 -3.97
N GLU A 163 4.19 7.16 -4.86
CA GLU A 163 4.83 5.88 -4.54
C GLU A 163 6.02 6.02 -3.59
N GLU A 164 6.91 7.01 -3.79
CA GLU A 164 8.04 7.28 -2.89
C GLU A 164 7.61 7.73 -1.49
N CYS A 165 6.41 8.29 -1.37
CA CYS A 165 5.83 8.70 -0.10
C CYS A 165 5.03 7.57 0.58
N GLY A 166 4.56 6.55 -0.14
CA GLY A 166 3.78 5.44 0.42
C GLY A 166 4.63 4.45 1.19
#